data_AF-A0A927SE97-F1
#
_entry.id   AF-A0A927SE97-F1
#
_cell.length_a   1.000
_cell.length_b   1.000
_cell.length_c   1.000
_cell.angle_alpha   90.00
_cell.angle_beta   90.00
_cell.angle_gamma   90.00
#
_symmetry.space_group_name_H-M   'P 1'
#
loop_
_entity.id
_entity.type
_entity.pdbx_description
1 polymer ?
#
loop_
_entity_poly.entity_id
_entity_poly.type
_entity_poly.pdbx_seq_one_letter_code
_entity_poly.pdbx_strand_id
1 'polypeptide(L)'
;MNPFLKTPSAKCDMLLNWKTIFKKPYDKRTTDAYTKTRVILMNGTEFENVWFSHQAHRNMLDNNVRRQLALIRRSEQQQQKLLCSLKPADETMLEHTISYEQLAVDLTAHLAKRTSNANLKMALDFALLEDFDHLYRYANLLKMESGVKAENLVGHYTEIMPARPTIAHHRHPYDSVRFPDTRENPPIFDVLASNVITAAEQQTMNYYMNVSAVYPSEYGKKLYQEIGMIEEQHVTHYGSLLNPTLTWLENLLVHQYTECWLYWSMAETEIHPEIKDVWKAMFEIEIMHLKVAEQLLKDVEGKSWQDVIPEAEFPAPLKLESNIPYVRGVLENTVDLTAKRENYVDVNTLDENSDFFEYQRRVNGKPENVMSHIVIHDYISRNCRDYRYETAPNPIEELRNYTCDNVCVGRRITEDCR
;
A
#
# COMPACT_ATOMS: atom_id res chain seq x y z
N MET A 1 -23.58 0.55 7.68
CA MET A 1 -23.60 1.06 9.07
C MET A 1 -23.08 2.48 9.05
N ASN A 2 -23.78 3.46 9.62
CA ASN A 2 -23.28 4.83 9.74
C ASN A 2 -22.52 5.07 11.07
N PRO A 3 -21.21 5.40 11.05
CA PRO A 3 -20.41 5.61 12.26
C PRO A 3 -20.76 6.91 13.00
N PHE A 4 -21.27 7.95 12.30
CA PHE A 4 -21.71 9.20 12.95
C PHE A 4 -22.92 8.99 13.86
N LEU A 5 -23.68 7.90 13.67
CA LEU A 5 -24.81 7.56 14.53
C LEU A 5 -24.44 6.59 15.66
N LYS A 6 -23.16 6.19 15.74
CA LYS A 6 -22.66 5.35 16.83
C LYS A 6 -22.27 6.17 18.04
N THR A 7 -22.46 5.57 19.21
CA THR A 7 -21.95 6.08 20.48
C THR A 7 -20.95 5.05 20.98
N PRO A 8 -19.70 5.47 21.27
CA PRO A 8 -18.70 4.56 21.80
C PRO A 8 -19.12 4.09 23.19
N SER A 9 -18.65 2.92 23.58
CA SER A 9 -18.88 2.37 24.91
C SER A 9 -18.47 3.37 25.99
N ALA A 10 -19.27 3.52 27.05
CA ALA A 10 -18.96 4.39 28.19
C ALA A 10 -17.67 3.99 28.94
N LYS A 11 -17.12 2.81 28.66
CA LYS A 11 -15.85 2.30 29.20
C LYS A 11 -14.67 2.52 28.25
N CYS A 12 -14.91 3.01 27.04
CA CYS A 12 -13.88 3.34 26.06
C CYS A 12 -13.23 4.67 26.45
N ASP A 13 -11.90 4.72 26.37
CA ASP A 13 -11.09 5.92 26.58
C ASP A 13 -10.14 6.04 25.40
N MET A 14 -9.94 7.26 24.90
CA MET A 14 -8.98 7.51 23.82
C MET A 14 -7.56 7.21 24.29
N LEU A 15 -7.25 7.44 25.57
CA LEU A 15 -5.89 7.27 26.08
C LEU A 15 -5.75 5.97 26.85
N LEU A 16 -4.90 5.11 26.31
CA LEU A 16 -4.56 3.80 26.86
C LEU A 16 -3.35 3.88 27.80
N ASN A 17 -3.30 2.97 28.77
CA ASN A 17 -2.14 2.79 29.65
C ASN A 17 -1.11 1.82 29.03
N TRP A 18 0.11 1.82 29.57
CA TRP A 18 1.22 0.99 29.08
C TRP A 18 0.92 -0.51 29.00
N LYS A 19 0.14 -1.05 29.93
CA LYS A 19 -0.24 -2.46 29.95
C LYS A 19 -1.21 -2.79 28.81
N THR A 20 -2.07 -1.86 28.42
CA THR A 20 -3.02 -2.05 27.32
C THR A 20 -2.36 -1.92 25.96
N ILE A 21 -1.39 -1.00 25.81
CA ILE A 21 -0.68 -0.75 24.54
C ILE A 21 0.16 -1.96 24.13
N PHE A 22 0.81 -2.64 25.07
CA PHE A 22 1.63 -3.81 24.73
C PHE A 22 0.76 -5.08 24.58
N LYS A 23 0.68 -5.61 23.36
CA LYS A 23 -0.02 -6.87 23.07
C LYS A 23 0.95 -8.01 22.81
N LYS A 24 0.45 -9.22 23.04
CA LYS A 24 1.20 -10.44 22.72
C LYS A 24 1.34 -10.52 21.19
N PRO A 25 2.55 -10.72 20.65
CA PRO A 25 2.72 -10.95 19.22
C PRO A 25 2.00 -12.19 18.73
N TYR A 26 1.63 -12.17 17.44
CA TYR A 26 1.12 -13.36 16.76
C TYR A 26 2.23 -14.38 16.47
N ASP A 27 1.86 -15.62 16.14
CA ASP A 27 2.83 -16.65 15.73
C ASP A 27 3.04 -16.59 14.22
N LYS A 28 4.24 -16.25 13.77
CA LYS A 28 4.53 -16.08 12.34
C LYS A 28 4.29 -17.34 11.49
N ARG A 29 4.24 -18.53 12.09
CA ARG A 29 4.10 -19.82 11.39
C ARG A 29 2.66 -20.27 11.24
N THR A 30 1.80 -19.89 12.20
CA THR A 30 0.41 -20.38 12.24
C THR A 30 -0.63 -19.28 12.01
N THR A 31 -0.27 -18.02 12.19
CA THR A 31 -1.16 -16.90 11.91
C THR A 31 -1.35 -16.77 10.40
N ASP A 32 -2.60 -16.53 10.01
CA ASP A 32 -3.00 -16.43 8.62
C ASP A 32 -2.29 -15.25 7.93
N ALA A 33 -1.91 -15.45 6.66
CA ALA A 33 -1.19 -14.45 5.88
C ALA A 33 -1.97 -13.13 5.83
N TYR A 34 -3.29 -13.18 5.64
CA TYR A 34 -4.09 -11.96 5.62
C TYR A 34 -4.27 -11.32 6.98
N THR A 35 -4.12 -12.04 8.09
CA THR A 35 -4.07 -11.38 9.40
C THR A 35 -2.81 -10.53 9.55
N LYS A 36 -1.67 -10.99 9.00
CA LYS A 36 -0.43 -10.20 9.01
C LYS A 36 -0.54 -8.96 8.13
N THR A 37 -1.10 -9.08 6.93
CA THR A 37 -1.30 -7.93 6.04
C THR A 37 -2.27 -6.90 6.61
N ARG A 38 -3.31 -7.33 7.35
CA ARG A 38 -4.18 -6.40 8.11
C ARG A 38 -3.40 -5.59 9.15
N VAL A 39 -2.49 -6.23 9.90
CA VAL A 39 -1.64 -5.53 10.86
C VAL A 39 -0.77 -4.47 10.16
N ILE A 40 -0.22 -4.79 8.99
CA ILE A 40 0.56 -3.85 8.19
C ILE A 40 -0.31 -2.68 7.71
N LEU A 41 -1.47 -2.97 7.11
CA LEU A 41 -2.40 -1.95 6.60
C LEU A 41 -2.83 -0.97 7.68
N MET A 42 -3.26 -1.51 8.83
CA MET A 42 -3.70 -0.67 9.93
C MET A 42 -2.54 0.13 10.53
N ASN A 43 -1.31 -0.40 10.52
CA ASN A 43 -0.15 0.38 10.93
C ASN A 43 0.09 1.60 10.02
N GLY A 44 -0.07 1.42 8.70
CA GLY A 44 0.08 2.51 7.73
C GLY A 44 -1.04 3.53 7.80
N THR A 45 -2.26 3.08 8.12
CA THR A 45 -3.41 3.98 8.32
C THR A 45 -3.16 4.94 9.50
N GLU A 46 -2.73 4.38 10.62
CA GLU A 46 -2.35 5.15 11.81
C GLU A 46 -1.16 6.09 11.55
N PHE A 47 -0.20 5.62 10.74
CA PHE A 47 0.96 6.43 10.34
C PHE A 47 0.52 7.66 9.54
N GLU A 48 -0.34 7.48 8.53
CA GLU A 48 -0.86 8.57 7.71
C GLU A 48 -1.63 9.58 8.56
N ASN A 49 -2.51 9.14 9.47
CA ASN A 49 -3.27 10.06 10.32
C ASN A 49 -2.36 10.87 11.27
N VAL A 50 -1.36 10.23 11.87
CA VAL A 50 -0.35 10.93 12.67
C VAL A 50 0.38 11.99 11.86
N TRP A 51 0.71 11.69 10.60
CA TRP A 51 1.45 12.62 9.75
C TRP A 51 0.57 13.77 9.26
N PHE A 52 -0.62 13.46 8.75
CA PHE A 52 -1.64 14.43 8.36
C PHE A 52 -1.94 15.39 9.51
N SER A 53 -2.23 14.88 10.71
CA SER A 53 -2.58 15.72 11.85
C SER A 53 -1.41 16.62 12.31
N HIS A 54 -0.16 16.22 12.08
CA HIS A 54 1.00 17.10 12.23
C HIS A 54 1.04 18.22 11.19
N GLN A 55 0.72 17.94 9.93
CA GLN A 55 0.65 18.96 8.88
C GLN A 55 -0.51 19.92 9.11
N ALA A 56 -1.70 19.41 9.46
CA ALA A 56 -2.85 20.22 9.83
C ALA A 56 -2.52 21.16 11.01
N HIS A 57 -1.90 20.63 12.08
CA HIS A 57 -1.45 21.44 13.22
C HIS A 57 -0.57 22.62 12.77
N ARG A 58 0.39 22.38 11.87
CA ARG A 58 1.34 23.41 11.40
C ARG A 58 0.70 24.48 10.50
N ASN A 59 -0.47 24.20 9.93
CA ASN A 59 -1.17 25.08 8.99
C ASN A 59 -2.46 25.68 9.57
N MET A 60 -2.78 25.41 10.84
CA MET A 60 -3.97 25.93 11.51
C MET A 60 -3.59 26.87 12.66
N LEU A 61 -4.25 28.03 12.73
CA LEU A 61 -3.94 29.09 13.70
C LEU A 61 -4.56 28.85 15.08
N ASP A 62 -5.76 28.26 15.15
CA ASP A 62 -6.50 28.11 16.40
C ASP A 62 -5.89 27.04 17.33
N ASN A 63 -5.45 27.47 18.51
CA ASN A 63 -4.88 26.58 19.52
C ASN A 63 -5.89 25.60 20.13
N ASN A 64 -7.20 25.88 20.09
CA ASN A 64 -8.21 24.90 20.52
C ASN A 64 -8.23 23.72 19.56
N VAL A 65 -8.24 23.97 18.25
CA VAL A 65 -8.10 22.92 17.23
C VAL A 65 -6.80 22.15 17.42
N ARG A 66 -5.67 22.86 17.58
CA ARG A 66 -4.35 22.23 17.75
C ARG A 66 -4.27 21.33 18.99
N ARG A 67 -4.98 21.67 20.07
CA ARG A 67 -5.10 20.81 21.27
C ARG A 67 -5.91 19.55 20.99
N GLN A 68 -7.02 19.65 20.26
CA GLN A 68 -7.82 18.49 19.88
C GLN A 68 -7.05 17.57 18.92
N LEU A 69 -6.37 18.13 17.92
CA LEU A 69 -5.44 17.38 17.05
C LEU A 69 -4.33 16.69 17.86
N ALA A 70 -3.81 17.33 18.91
CA ALA A 70 -2.80 16.71 19.77
C ALA A 70 -3.34 15.56 20.62
N LEU A 71 -4.61 15.61 21.02
CA LEU A 71 -5.29 14.52 21.71
C LEU A 71 -5.49 13.32 20.79
N ILE A 72 -6.14 13.53 19.62
CA ILE A 72 -6.33 12.51 18.59
C ILE A 72 -4.99 11.86 18.25
N ARG A 73 -4.00 12.64 17.83
CA ARG A 73 -2.68 12.12 17.44
C ARG A 73 -1.97 11.33 18.54
N ARG A 74 -2.21 11.65 19.82
CA ARG A 74 -1.62 10.86 20.92
C ARG A 74 -2.28 9.48 21.01
N SER A 75 -3.58 9.43 20.79
CA SER A 75 -4.35 8.19 20.70
C SER A 75 -3.92 7.36 19.49
N GLU A 76 -3.86 7.96 18.27
CA GLU A 76 -3.37 7.27 17.07
C GLU A 76 -1.98 6.65 17.30
N GLN A 77 -1.07 7.41 17.91
CA GLN A 77 0.27 6.90 18.21
C GLN A 77 0.25 5.68 19.16
N GLN A 78 -0.71 5.61 20.08
CA GLN A 78 -0.89 4.46 20.96
C GLN A 78 -1.46 3.26 20.21
N GLN A 79 -2.42 3.48 19.32
CA GLN A 79 -2.96 2.43 18.44
C GLN A 79 -1.85 1.88 17.54
N GLN A 80 -1.12 2.74 16.84
CA GLN A 80 0.04 2.34 16.04
C GLN A 80 1.05 1.49 16.82
N LYS A 81 1.40 1.88 18.06
CA LYS A 81 2.33 1.11 18.92
C LYS A 81 1.77 -0.24 19.31
N LEU A 82 0.48 -0.30 19.58
CA LEU A 82 -0.21 -1.55 19.83
C LEU A 82 -0.13 -2.47 18.62
N LEU A 83 -0.41 -1.96 17.41
CA LEU A 83 -0.30 -2.72 16.17
C LEU A 83 1.13 -3.18 15.90
N CYS A 84 2.13 -2.31 16.06
CA CYS A 84 3.54 -2.68 15.95
C CYS A 84 3.91 -3.84 16.89
N SER A 85 3.32 -3.88 18.09
CA SER A 85 3.60 -4.94 19.07
C SER A 85 3.05 -6.32 18.68
N LEU A 86 2.13 -6.38 17.70
CA LEU A 86 1.60 -7.64 17.18
C LEU A 86 2.63 -8.38 16.31
N LYS A 87 3.55 -7.67 15.66
CA LYS A 87 4.62 -8.28 14.86
C LYS A 87 5.63 -9.00 15.76
N PRO A 88 5.90 -10.30 15.56
CA PRO A 88 6.86 -11.02 16.38
C PRO A 88 8.31 -10.69 16.00
N ALA A 89 9.20 -10.82 16.98
CA ALA A 89 10.63 -10.50 16.83
C ALA A 89 11.39 -11.50 15.96
N ASP A 90 10.90 -12.73 15.83
CA ASP A 90 11.50 -13.78 15.01
C ASP A 90 11.04 -13.74 13.54
N GLU A 91 10.13 -12.84 13.17
CA GLU A 91 9.82 -12.53 11.77
C GLU A 91 10.86 -11.56 11.21
N THR A 92 11.69 -12.06 10.29
CA THR A 92 12.80 -11.31 9.69
C THR A 92 12.31 -10.14 8.85
N MET A 93 13.22 -9.20 8.56
CA MET A 93 12.90 -8.03 7.70
C MET A 93 12.35 -8.46 6.33
N LEU A 94 12.94 -9.49 5.73
CA LEU A 94 12.55 -9.96 4.40
C LEU A 94 11.28 -10.83 4.42
N GLU A 95 11.06 -11.65 5.47
CA GLU A 95 9.75 -12.31 5.64
C GLU A 95 8.62 -11.28 5.78
N HIS A 96 8.87 -10.19 6.50
CA HIS A 96 7.89 -9.11 6.66
C HIS A 96 7.67 -8.33 5.37
N THR A 97 8.71 -8.12 4.56
CA THR A 97 8.60 -7.58 3.19
C THR A 97 7.68 -8.41 2.32
N ILE A 98 7.76 -9.75 2.36
CA ILE A 98 6.81 -10.59 1.61
C ILE A 98 5.35 -10.31 2.00
N SER A 99 5.08 -9.99 3.27
CA SER A 99 3.74 -9.59 3.71
C SER A 99 3.36 -8.17 3.28
N TYR A 100 4.31 -7.22 3.19
CA TYR A 100 4.06 -5.90 2.59
C TYR A 100 3.65 -6.03 1.12
N GLU A 101 4.42 -6.78 0.35
CA GLU A 101 4.17 -6.99 -1.08
C GLU A 101 2.84 -7.72 -1.32
N GLN A 102 2.52 -8.72 -0.48
CA GLN A 102 1.21 -9.36 -0.52
C GLN A 102 0.07 -8.37 -0.22
N LEU A 103 0.25 -7.49 0.77
CA LEU A 103 -0.73 -6.45 1.08
C LEU A 103 -0.96 -5.57 -0.13
N ALA A 104 0.11 -5.01 -0.73
CA ALA A 104 0.02 -4.12 -1.88
C ALA A 104 -0.76 -4.77 -3.03
N VAL A 105 -0.40 -6.00 -3.41
CA VAL A 105 -1.08 -6.74 -4.49
C VAL A 105 -2.57 -6.96 -4.22
N ASP A 106 -2.92 -7.56 -3.07
CA ASP A 106 -4.31 -7.96 -2.81
C ASP A 106 -5.21 -6.79 -2.36
N LEU A 107 -4.64 -5.76 -1.73
CA LEU A 107 -5.34 -4.51 -1.43
C LEU A 107 -5.68 -3.76 -2.73
N THR A 108 -4.67 -3.54 -3.58
CA THR A 108 -4.83 -2.82 -4.84
C THR A 108 -5.87 -3.50 -5.73
N ALA A 109 -5.81 -4.83 -5.87
CA ALA A 109 -6.82 -5.59 -6.60
C ALA A 109 -8.22 -5.50 -5.95
N HIS A 110 -8.32 -5.55 -4.62
CA HIS A 110 -9.60 -5.41 -3.91
C HIS A 110 -10.27 -4.06 -4.21
N LEU A 111 -9.50 -2.98 -4.16
CA LEU A 111 -9.97 -1.61 -4.42
C LEU A 111 -10.34 -1.42 -5.89
N ALA A 112 -9.48 -1.88 -6.81
CA ALA A 112 -9.66 -1.70 -8.25
C ALA A 112 -10.93 -2.40 -8.79
N LYS A 113 -11.35 -3.50 -8.17
CA LYS A 113 -12.58 -4.25 -8.52
C LYS A 113 -13.88 -3.54 -8.10
N ARG A 114 -13.80 -2.54 -7.22
CA ARG A 114 -14.96 -1.96 -6.54
C ARG A 114 -15.10 -0.46 -6.75
N THR A 115 -14.00 0.23 -7.07
CA THR A 115 -14.05 1.65 -7.44
C THR A 115 -14.88 1.86 -8.71
N SER A 116 -15.66 2.93 -8.70
CA SER A 116 -16.42 3.39 -9.87
C SER A 116 -15.69 4.46 -10.67
N ASN A 117 -14.61 5.01 -10.10
CA ASN A 117 -13.79 6.02 -10.74
C ASN A 117 -12.77 5.37 -11.68
N ALA A 118 -12.94 5.59 -12.99
CA ALA A 118 -12.08 5.02 -14.03
C ALA A 118 -10.61 5.47 -13.91
N ASN A 119 -10.35 6.70 -13.50
CA ASN A 119 -8.98 7.20 -13.30
C ASN A 119 -8.30 6.49 -12.12
N LEU A 120 -9.01 6.37 -10.98
CA LEU A 120 -8.54 5.61 -9.82
C LEU A 120 -8.34 4.13 -10.16
N LYS A 121 -9.28 3.51 -10.87
CA LYS A 121 -9.15 2.12 -11.33
C LYS A 121 -7.88 1.91 -12.16
N MET A 122 -7.64 2.79 -13.13
CA MET A 122 -6.46 2.69 -13.98
C MET A 122 -5.17 2.92 -13.18
N ALA A 123 -5.17 3.84 -12.20
CA ALA A 123 -4.04 4.02 -11.30
C ALA A 123 -3.72 2.76 -10.47
N LEU A 124 -4.75 2.13 -9.91
CA LEU A 124 -4.61 0.88 -9.17
C LEU A 124 -4.10 -0.25 -10.09
N ASP A 125 -4.73 -0.46 -11.25
CA ASP A 125 -4.32 -1.50 -12.19
C ASP A 125 -2.90 -1.30 -12.73
N PHE A 126 -2.47 -0.04 -12.90
CA PHE A 126 -1.15 0.28 -13.42
C PHE A 126 -0.01 -0.07 -12.47
N ALA A 127 -0.15 0.31 -11.19
CA ALA A 127 0.88 0.08 -10.17
C ALA A 127 0.81 -1.33 -9.56
N LEU A 128 -0.35 -2.00 -9.63
CA LEU A 128 -0.51 -3.41 -9.22
C LEU A 128 0.55 -4.35 -9.82
N LEU A 129 0.91 -4.14 -11.10
CA LEU A 129 1.91 -4.97 -11.77
C LEU A 129 3.33 -4.71 -11.27
N GLU A 130 3.57 -3.54 -10.68
CA GLU A 130 4.88 -3.18 -10.12
C GLU A 130 5.09 -3.91 -8.79
N ASP A 131 4.14 -3.78 -7.85
CA ASP A 131 4.14 -4.49 -6.55
C ASP A 131 4.19 -6.01 -6.76
N PHE A 132 3.47 -6.51 -7.76
CA PHE A 132 3.45 -7.94 -8.08
C PHE A 132 4.82 -8.43 -8.57
N ASP A 133 5.57 -7.64 -9.34
CA ASP A 133 6.96 -7.98 -9.70
C ASP A 133 7.89 -7.86 -8.49
N HIS A 134 7.71 -6.85 -7.63
CA HIS A 134 8.52 -6.68 -6.41
C HIS A 134 8.40 -7.89 -5.47
N LEU A 135 7.18 -8.42 -5.28
CA LEU A 135 6.95 -9.69 -4.57
C LEU A 135 7.84 -10.81 -5.14
N TYR A 136 7.90 -10.93 -6.47
CA TYR A 136 8.74 -11.91 -7.15
C TYR A 136 10.24 -11.67 -6.92
N ARG A 137 10.71 -10.41 -6.98
CA ARG A 137 12.12 -10.05 -6.73
C ARG A 137 12.54 -10.37 -5.30
N TYR A 138 11.77 -9.92 -4.31
CA TYR A 138 12.05 -10.19 -2.90
C TYR A 138 11.91 -11.66 -2.54
N ALA A 139 10.98 -12.40 -3.16
CA ALA A 139 10.85 -13.82 -2.92
C ALA A 139 12.07 -14.62 -3.39
N ASN A 140 12.67 -14.24 -4.53
CA ASN A 140 13.94 -14.83 -4.99
C ASN A 140 15.10 -14.49 -4.06
N LEU A 141 15.20 -13.25 -3.57
CA LEU A 141 16.17 -12.88 -2.55
C LEU A 141 15.97 -13.70 -1.26
N LEU A 142 14.73 -13.86 -0.80
CA LEU A 142 14.40 -14.60 0.41
C LEU A 142 14.84 -16.06 0.27
N LYS A 143 14.51 -16.65 -0.88
CA LYS A 143 14.88 -18.02 -1.19
C LYS A 143 16.41 -18.18 -1.25
N MET A 144 17.11 -17.20 -1.81
CA MET A 144 18.58 -17.17 -1.91
C MET A 144 19.26 -17.11 -0.54
N GLU A 145 18.80 -16.22 0.35
CA GLU A 145 19.50 -15.91 1.60
C GLU A 145 19.15 -16.86 2.75
N SER A 146 17.92 -17.35 2.78
CA SER A 146 17.39 -18.11 3.92
C SER A 146 16.83 -19.48 3.56
N GLY A 147 16.65 -19.77 2.27
CA GLY A 147 15.97 -20.98 1.81
C GLY A 147 14.46 -21.00 2.09
N VAL A 148 13.92 -19.96 2.75
CA VAL A 148 12.48 -19.84 3.05
C VAL A 148 11.69 -19.75 1.75
N LYS A 149 10.52 -20.37 1.80
CA LYS A 149 9.57 -20.54 0.72
C LYS A 149 8.50 -19.46 0.84
N ALA A 150 8.56 -18.45 -0.01
CA ALA A 150 7.65 -17.30 0.07
C ALA A 150 6.19 -17.69 -0.19
N GLU A 151 5.92 -18.78 -0.93
CA GLU A 151 4.56 -19.27 -1.17
C GLU A 151 3.84 -19.68 0.13
N ASN A 152 4.61 -20.11 1.14
CA ASN A 152 4.08 -20.43 2.46
C ASN A 152 3.74 -19.16 3.27
N LEU A 153 4.50 -18.07 3.07
CA LEU A 153 4.29 -16.81 3.79
C LEU A 153 3.05 -16.08 3.27
N VAL A 154 2.81 -16.14 1.96
CA VAL A 154 1.60 -15.60 1.32
C VAL A 154 0.38 -16.52 1.44
N GLY A 155 0.52 -17.64 2.15
CA GLY A 155 -0.56 -18.60 2.37
C GLY A 155 -1.10 -19.25 1.09
N HIS A 156 -0.30 -19.29 0.02
CA HIS A 156 -0.71 -19.72 -1.32
C HIS A 156 -1.84 -18.89 -1.97
N TYR A 157 -2.21 -17.74 -1.37
CA TYR A 157 -3.29 -16.89 -1.87
C TYR A 157 -2.89 -15.96 -3.01
N THR A 158 -1.59 -15.65 -3.10
CA THR A 158 -1.01 -14.72 -4.07
C THR A 158 0.07 -15.47 -4.86
N GLU A 159 0.05 -15.36 -6.18
CA GLU A 159 1.11 -15.92 -7.04
C GLU A 159 2.44 -15.18 -6.82
N ILE A 160 3.55 -15.82 -7.20
CA ILE A 160 4.89 -15.24 -7.18
C ILE A 160 5.53 -15.56 -8.52
N MET A 161 5.49 -14.61 -9.45
CA MET A 161 6.02 -14.74 -10.80
C MET A 161 6.37 -13.36 -11.36
N PRO A 162 7.25 -13.25 -12.37
CA PRO A 162 7.54 -11.97 -12.99
C PRO A 162 6.29 -11.32 -13.57
N ALA A 163 6.23 -10.00 -13.47
CA ALA A 163 5.14 -9.17 -13.98
C ALA A 163 5.70 -8.09 -14.91
N ARG A 164 5.25 -6.83 -14.80
CA ARG A 164 6.01 -5.73 -15.44
C ARG A 164 7.41 -5.74 -14.80
N PRO A 165 8.50 -5.93 -15.55
CA PRO A 165 9.82 -6.07 -14.93
C PRO A 165 10.26 -4.78 -14.25
N THR A 166 10.87 -4.89 -13.07
CA THR A 166 11.25 -3.74 -12.22
C THR A 166 12.03 -2.65 -12.95
N ILE A 167 12.92 -3.00 -13.88
CA ILE A 167 13.64 -2.03 -14.71
C ILE A 167 12.71 -1.05 -15.45
N ALA A 168 11.51 -1.48 -15.85
CA ALA A 168 10.51 -0.67 -16.55
C ALA A 168 9.77 0.34 -15.65
N HIS A 169 9.81 0.17 -14.33
CA HIS A 169 9.02 0.98 -13.39
C HIS A 169 9.57 2.40 -13.25
N HIS A 170 10.89 2.53 -13.37
CA HIS A 170 11.60 3.80 -13.14
C HIS A 170 11.20 4.87 -14.16
N ARG A 171 10.24 5.71 -13.78
CA ARG A 171 9.68 6.79 -14.59
C ARG A 171 10.09 8.17 -14.08
N HIS A 172 10.06 9.16 -14.97
CA HIS A 172 10.34 10.54 -14.59
C HIS A 172 9.34 11.01 -13.51
N PRO A 173 9.75 11.79 -12.49
CA PRO A 173 8.85 12.20 -11.41
C PRO A 173 7.55 12.89 -11.87
N TYR A 174 7.62 13.66 -12.97
CA TYR A 174 6.43 14.29 -13.56
C TYR A 174 5.37 13.30 -14.05
N ASP A 175 5.77 12.10 -14.44
CA ASP A 175 4.86 11.07 -14.94
C ASP A 175 4.22 10.26 -13.80
N SER A 176 4.54 10.58 -12.54
CA SER A 176 3.91 9.94 -11.37
C SER A 176 2.63 10.67 -10.93
N VAL A 177 2.42 11.93 -11.31
CA VAL A 177 1.24 12.71 -10.88
C VAL A 177 -0.01 12.36 -11.70
N ARG A 178 -1.18 12.31 -11.06
CA ARG A 178 -2.50 12.09 -11.69
C ARG A 178 -3.45 13.24 -11.44
N PHE A 179 -4.54 13.23 -12.21
CA PHE A 179 -5.65 14.14 -11.94
C PHE A 179 -6.32 13.81 -10.61
N PRO A 180 -6.50 14.79 -9.71
CA PRO A 180 -7.19 14.59 -8.45
C PRO A 180 -8.68 14.32 -8.67
N ASP A 181 -9.30 13.63 -7.72
CA ASP A 181 -10.75 13.46 -7.70
C ASP A 181 -11.43 14.71 -7.12
N THR A 182 -11.84 15.63 -7.99
CA THR A 182 -12.55 16.87 -7.62
C THR A 182 -14.05 16.79 -7.92
N ARG A 183 -14.62 15.58 -7.99
CA ARG A 183 -16.08 15.42 -8.13
C ARG A 183 -16.77 16.04 -6.91
N GLU A 184 -17.93 16.65 -7.10
CA GLU A 184 -18.68 17.31 -6.02
C GLU A 184 -19.23 16.29 -5.01
N ASN A 185 -19.72 15.15 -5.49
CA ASN A 185 -20.26 14.06 -4.67
C ASN A 185 -19.70 12.71 -5.17
N PRO A 186 -18.41 12.42 -4.95
CA PRO A 186 -17.84 11.14 -5.33
C PRO A 186 -18.47 10.01 -4.48
N PRO A 187 -18.70 8.82 -5.05
CA PRO A 187 -19.08 7.66 -4.26
C PRO A 187 -18.10 7.42 -3.11
N ILE A 188 -18.61 7.19 -1.90
CA ILE A 188 -17.77 7.13 -0.69
C ILE A 188 -16.67 6.06 -0.78
N PHE A 189 -16.92 4.96 -1.52
CA PHE A 189 -15.91 3.94 -1.75
C PHE A 189 -14.69 4.47 -2.54
N ASP A 190 -14.88 5.37 -3.51
CA ASP A 190 -13.77 5.94 -4.28
C ASP A 190 -12.89 6.83 -3.38
N VAL A 191 -13.51 7.59 -2.47
CA VAL A 191 -12.80 8.40 -1.46
C VAL A 191 -12.00 7.50 -0.52
N LEU A 192 -12.64 6.46 0.03
CA LEU A 192 -12.00 5.49 0.91
C LEU A 192 -10.84 4.80 0.18
N ALA A 193 -11.03 4.33 -1.05
CA ALA A 193 -10.03 3.63 -1.82
C ALA A 193 -8.76 4.48 -2.02
N SER A 194 -8.88 5.75 -2.41
CA SER A 194 -7.73 6.64 -2.57
C SER A 194 -6.98 6.90 -1.25
N ASN A 195 -7.70 7.10 -0.14
CA ASN A 195 -7.07 7.34 1.17
C ASN A 195 -6.35 6.07 1.68
N VAL A 196 -6.99 4.91 1.55
CA VAL A 196 -6.48 3.63 2.07
C VAL A 196 -5.22 3.21 1.32
N ILE A 197 -5.23 3.26 -0.02
CA ILE A 197 -4.05 2.85 -0.80
C ILE A 197 -2.88 3.82 -0.58
N THR A 198 -3.14 5.13 -0.46
CA THR A 198 -2.11 6.12 -0.16
C THR A 198 -1.45 5.83 1.19
N ALA A 199 -2.24 5.54 2.22
CA ALA A 199 -1.72 5.20 3.56
C ALA A 199 -0.92 3.88 3.56
N ALA A 200 -1.35 2.88 2.79
CA ALA A 200 -0.64 1.61 2.66
C ALA A 200 0.74 1.82 2.02
N GLU A 201 0.81 2.48 0.86
CA GLU A 201 2.08 2.68 0.16
C GLU A 201 3.04 3.59 0.90
N GLN A 202 2.52 4.60 1.60
CA GLN A 202 3.37 5.46 2.41
C GLN A 202 4.08 4.67 3.51
N GLN A 203 3.40 3.68 4.09
CA GLN A 203 4.00 2.80 5.09
C GLN A 203 5.01 1.82 4.47
N THR A 204 4.73 1.27 3.28
CA THR A 204 5.70 0.45 2.50
C THR A 204 6.98 1.23 2.23
N MET A 205 6.85 2.42 1.66
CA MET A 205 7.96 3.33 1.38
C MET A 205 8.78 3.62 2.64
N ASN A 206 8.12 4.02 3.73
CA ASN A 206 8.80 4.31 5.00
C ASN A 206 9.54 3.09 5.55
N TYR A 207 8.96 1.89 5.44
CA TYR A 207 9.62 0.66 5.85
C TYR A 207 10.88 0.41 5.01
N TYR A 208 10.83 0.51 3.68
CA TYR A 208 11.98 0.27 2.80
C TYR A 208 13.09 1.29 3.00
N MET A 209 12.75 2.57 3.19
CA MET A 209 13.73 3.62 3.51
C MET A 209 14.54 3.30 4.77
N ASN A 210 13.91 2.72 5.80
CA ASN A 210 14.61 2.38 7.04
C ASN A 210 15.36 1.04 6.94
N VAL A 211 14.74 0.03 6.32
CA VAL A 211 15.34 -1.31 6.18
C VAL A 211 16.56 -1.28 5.29
N SER A 212 16.55 -0.52 4.19
CA SER A 212 17.69 -0.41 3.27
C SER A 212 19.00 -0.04 3.99
N ALA A 213 18.94 0.82 5.01
CA ALA A 213 20.13 1.27 5.74
C ALA A 213 20.75 0.19 6.64
N VAL A 214 19.94 -0.74 7.15
CA VAL A 214 20.33 -1.71 8.19
C VAL A 214 20.25 -3.16 7.74
N TYR A 215 19.81 -3.43 6.51
CA TYR A 215 19.68 -4.79 6.02
C TYR A 215 21.05 -5.51 6.04
N PRO A 216 21.13 -6.78 6.48
CA PRO A 216 22.43 -7.43 6.71
C PRO A 216 23.29 -7.63 5.46
N SER A 217 22.67 -7.93 4.31
CA SER A 217 23.39 -8.20 3.07
C SER A 217 23.44 -6.99 2.13
N GLU A 218 24.53 -6.85 1.37
CA GLU A 218 24.64 -5.82 0.34
C GLU A 218 23.61 -6.00 -0.79
N TYR A 219 23.21 -7.24 -1.10
CA TYR A 219 22.13 -7.52 -2.07
C TYR A 219 20.83 -6.89 -1.60
N GLY A 220 20.42 -7.19 -0.36
CA GLY A 220 19.17 -6.66 0.17
C GLY A 220 19.21 -5.14 0.31
N LYS A 221 20.30 -4.54 0.84
CA LYS A 221 20.41 -3.08 0.94
C LYS A 221 20.15 -2.38 -0.40
N LYS A 222 20.80 -2.86 -1.47
CA LYS A 222 20.66 -2.32 -2.82
C LYS A 222 19.29 -2.59 -3.42
N LEU A 223 18.69 -3.76 -3.17
CA LEU A 223 17.34 -4.07 -3.66
C LEU A 223 16.30 -3.16 -2.98
N TYR A 224 16.37 -3.01 -1.66
CA TYR A 224 15.52 -2.06 -0.93
C TYR A 224 15.77 -0.61 -1.35
N GLN A 225 17.00 -0.24 -1.72
CA GLN A 225 17.31 1.09 -2.23
C GLN A 225 16.62 1.35 -3.58
N GLU A 226 16.69 0.38 -4.49
CA GLU A 226 16.06 0.47 -5.81
C GLU A 226 14.54 0.50 -5.71
N ILE A 227 13.95 -0.53 -5.11
CA ILE A 227 12.49 -0.66 -5.00
C ILE A 227 11.92 0.45 -4.11
N GLY A 228 12.61 0.84 -3.03
CA GLY A 228 12.21 1.97 -2.19
C GLY A 228 12.06 3.30 -2.93
N MET A 229 12.76 3.49 -4.06
CA MET A 229 12.56 4.66 -4.93
C MET A 229 11.25 4.56 -5.73
N ILE A 230 10.83 3.35 -6.10
CA ILE A 230 9.56 3.10 -6.78
C ILE A 230 8.39 3.32 -5.80
N GLU A 231 8.55 2.92 -4.53
CA GLU A 231 7.51 3.17 -3.52
C GLU A 231 7.18 4.66 -3.36
N GLU A 232 8.19 5.55 -3.41
CA GLU A 232 7.94 7.00 -3.44
C GLU A 232 7.14 7.43 -4.69
N GLN A 233 7.39 6.78 -5.84
CA GLN A 233 6.59 7.01 -7.06
C GLN A 233 5.13 6.58 -6.83
N HIS A 234 4.88 5.48 -6.14
CA HIS A 234 3.52 5.02 -5.80
C HIS A 234 2.83 5.97 -4.82
N VAL A 235 3.53 6.47 -3.81
CA VAL A 235 2.99 7.47 -2.86
C VAL A 235 2.61 8.76 -3.58
N THR A 236 3.48 9.28 -4.44
CA THR A 236 3.17 10.45 -5.28
C THR A 236 1.98 10.17 -6.20
N HIS A 237 1.93 8.96 -6.77
CA HIS A 237 0.88 8.54 -7.68
C HIS A 237 -0.49 8.48 -7.01
N TYR A 238 -0.63 7.70 -5.94
CA TYR A 238 -1.92 7.57 -5.25
C TYR A 238 -2.31 8.83 -4.49
N GLY A 239 -1.36 9.51 -3.84
CA GLY A 239 -1.63 10.75 -3.12
C GLY A 239 -2.18 11.87 -4.01
N SER A 240 -1.79 11.88 -5.30
CA SER A 240 -2.32 12.86 -6.27
C SER A 240 -3.79 12.65 -6.65
N LEU A 241 -4.38 11.49 -6.32
CA LEU A 241 -5.80 11.20 -6.55
C LEU A 241 -6.70 11.79 -5.46
N LEU A 242 -6.14 12.16 -4.31
CA LEU A 242 -6.87 12.79 -3.21
C LEU A 242 -7.43 14.16 -3.64
N ASN A 243 -8.51 14.60 -3.00
CA ASN A 243 -9.13 15.89 -3.33
C ASN A 243 -8.39 17.06 -2.65
N PRO A 244 -7.66 17.91 -3.40
CA PRO A 244 -6.89 19.01 -2.82
C PRO A 244 -7.76 20.22 -2.43
N THR A 245 -9.07 20.20 -2.72
CA THR A 245 -9.98 21.32 -2.41
C THR A 245 -10.59 21.23 -1.01
N LEU A 246 -10.47 20.09 -0.34
CA LEU A 246 -10.97 19.91 1.03
C LEU A 246 -10.17 20.77 2.01
N THR A 247 -10.86 21.38 2.97
CA THR A 247 -10.18 22.07 4.08
C THR A 247 -9.44 21.08 4.98
N TRP A 248 -8.62 21.60 5.90
CA TRP A 248 -7.95 20.74 6.89
C TRP A 248 -8.92 19.98 7.79
N LEU A 249 -10.08 20.55 8.14
CA LEU A 249 -11.06 19.87 9.00
C LEU A 249 -11.96 18.91 8.21
N GLU A 250 -12.26 19.21 6.94
CA GLU A 250 -12.91 18.25 6.04
C GLU A 250 -12.00 17.03 5.80
N ASN A 251 -10.72 17.26 5.53
CA ASN A 251 -9.74 16.17 5.42
C ASN A 251 -9.62 15.39 6.73
N LEU A 252 -9.55 16.05 7.89
CA LEU A 252 -9.54 15.35 9.18
C LEU A 252 -10.75 14.43 9.33
N LEU A 253 -11.95 14.91 8.98
CA LEU A 253 -13.17 14.11 9.04
C LEU A 253 -13.07 12.87 8.12
N VAL A 254 -12.54 13.02 6.90
CA VAL A 254 -12.35 11.92 5.95
C VAL A 254 -11.35 10.88 6.47
N HIS A 255 -10.23 11.31 7.07
CA HIS A 255 -9.25 10.40 7.66
C HIS A 255 -9.88 9.57 8.79
N GLN A 256 -10.56 10.23 9.71
CA GLN A 256 -11.21 9.57 10.85
C GLN A 256 -12.36 8.64 10.42
N TYR A 257 -13.12 9.01 9.37
CA TYR A 257 -14.13 8.14 8.79
C TYR A 257 -13.51 6.90 8.12
N THR A 258 -12.36 7.09 7.45
CA THR A 258 -11.61 6.01 6.79
C THR A 258 -11.13 4.99 7.81
N GLU A 259 -10.57 5.43 8.94
CA GLU A 259 -10.15 4.55 10.04
C GLU A 259 -11.32 3.79 10.68
N CYS A 260 -12.45 4.47 10.90
CA CYS A 260 -13.66 3.80 11.37
C CYS A 260 -14.08 2.66 10.41
N TRP A 261 -14.08 2.92 9.09
CA TRP A 261 -14.43 1.89 8.10
C TRP A 261 -13.43 0.75 8.08
N LEU A 262 -12.13 1.06 8.16
CA LEU A 262 -11.06 0.06 8.14
C LEU A 262 -11.09 -0.83 9.37
N TYR A 263 -11.12 -0.28 10.59
CA TYR A 263 -11.16 -1.09 11.81
C TYR A 263 -12.42 -1.94 11.91
N TRP A 264 -13.57 -1.40 11.48
CA TRP A 264 -14.78 -2.20 11.34
C TRP A 264 -14.57 -3.35 10.33
N SER A 265 -14.02 -3.07 9.16
CA SER A 265 -13.75 -4.09 8.13
C SER A 265 -12.78 -5.17 8.60
N MET A 266 -11.75 -4.80 9.36
CA MET A 266 -10.82 -5.74 9.98
C MET A 266 -11.56 -6.62 10.99
N ALA A 267 -12.40 -6.03 11.85
CA ALA A 267 -13.19 -6.79 12.81
C ALA A 267 -14.18 -7.75 12.14
N GLU A 268 -14.84 -7.35 11.05
CA GLU A 268 -15.78 -8.20 10.32
C GLU A 268 -15.09 -9.40 9.66
N THR A 269 -13.89 -9.20 9.12
CA THR A 269 -13.21 -10.20 8.27
C THR A 269 -12.09 -10.98 8.96
N GLU A 270 -11.70 -10.60 10.18
CA GLU A 270 -10.68 -11.31 10.96
C GLU A 270 -11.18 -12.68 11.45
N ILE A 271 -10.33 -13.70 11.28
CA ILE A 271 -10.61 -15.09 11.67
C ILE A 271 -10.00 -15.43 13.03
N HIS A 272 -8.95 -14.74 13.48
CA HIS A 272 -8.30 -14.96 14.76
C HIS A 272 -9.00 -14.17 15.87
N PRO A 273 -9.68 -14.83 16.84
CA PRO A 273 -10.50 -14.13 17.83
C PRO A 273 -9.73 -13.11 18.67
N GLU A 274 -8.50 -13.44 19.08
CA GLU A 274 -7.68 -12.55 19.91
C GLU A 274 -7.31 -11.24 19.19
N ILE A 275 -7.07 -11.31 17.87
CA ILE A 275 -6.73 -10.16 17.04
C ILE A 275 -8.01 -9.39 16.65
N LYS A 276 -9.12 -10.10 16.42
CA LYS A 276 -10.43 -9.49 16.17
C LYS A 276 -10.87 -8.58 17.32
N ASP A 277 -10.55 -8.95 18.55
CA ASP A 277 -10.86 -8.12 19.72
C ASP A 277 -9.98 -6.86 19.79
N VAL A 278 -8.78 -6.87 19.21
CA VAL A 278 -7.99 -5.64 19.00
C VAL A 278 -8.73 -4.73 18.02
N TRP A 279 -9.15 -5.23 16.86
CA TRP A 279 -9.86 -4.42 15.84
C TRP A 279 -11.13 -3.77 16.38
N LYS A 280 -11.94 -4.52 17.14
CA LYS A 280 -13.15 -3.97 17.78
C LYS A 280 -12.81 -2.88 18.81
N ALA A 281 -11.76 -3.08 19.60
CA ALA A 281 -11.36 -2.11 20.59
C ALA A 281 -10.86 -0.80 19.96
N MET A 282 -10.07 -0.89 18.88
CA MET A 282 -9.60 0.29 18.15
C MET A 282 -10.76 0.98 17.42
N PHE A 283 -11.70 0.24 16.82
CA PHE A 283 -12.91 0.82 16.21
C PHE A 283 -13.69 1.72 17.18
N GLU A 284 -13.83 1.32 18.45
CA GLU A 284 -14.51 2.15 19.47
C GLU A 284 -13.76 3.47 19.74
N ILE A 285 -12.43 3.45 19.69
CA ILE A 285 -11.60 4.66 19.82
C ILE A 285 -11.77 5.56 18.58
N GLU A 286 -11.81 4.98 17.38
CA GLU A 286 -12.02 5.77 16.16
C GLU A 286 -13.36 6.48 16.13
N ILE A 287 -14.42 5.86 16.66
CA ILE A 287 -15.70 6.55 16.81
C ILE A 287 -15.54 7.79 17.71
N MET A 288 -14.70 7.75 18.74
CA MET A 288 -14.40 8.93 19.56
C MET A 288 -13.63 9.99 18.77
N HIS A 289 -12.65 9.60 17.96
CA HIS A 289 -11.90 10.54 17.12
C HIS A 289 -12.79 11.21 16.07
N LEU A 290 -13.65 10.42 15.40
CA LEU A 290 -14.62 10.91 14.43
C LEU A 290 -15.55 11.96 15.04
N LYS A 291 -15.99 11.74 16.29
CA LYS A 291 -16.82 12.70 17.04
C LYS A 291 -16.08 14.00 17.32
N VAL A 292 -14.78 13.94 17.62
CA VAL A 292 -13.96 15.14 17.78
C VAL A 292 -13.81 15.89 16.45
N ALA A 293 -13.56 15.18 15.34
CA ALA A 293 -13.45 15.78 14.01
C ALA A 293 -14.77 16.44 13.57
N GLU A 294 -15.91 15.77 13.77
CA GLU A 294 -17.25 16.29 13.53
C GLU A 294 -17.50 17.60 14.31
N GLN A 295 -17.16 17.60 15.59
CA GLN A 295 -17.36 18.78 16.46
C GLN A 295 -16.45 19.94 16.05
N LEU A 296 -15.18 19.67 15.70
CA LEU A 296 -14.26 20.69 15.20
C LEU A 296 -14.75 21.33 13.90
N LEU A 297 -15.20 20.50 12.95
CA LEU A 297 -15.75 20.97 11.68
C LEU A 297 -16.94 21.91 11.90
N LYS A 298 -17.84 21.52 12.81
CA LYS A 298 -19.01 22.33 13.18
C LYS A 298 -18.64 23.63 13.86
N ASP A 299 -17.75 23.59 14.86
CA ASP A 299 -17.44 24.77 15.67
C ASP A 299 -16.60 25.80 14.92
N VAL A 300 -15.73 25.35 14.01
CA VAL A 300 -14.77 26.23 13.31
C VAL A 300 -15.26 26.62 11.91
N GLU A 301 -15.84 25.70 11.16
CA GLU A 301 -16.29 25.97 9.78
C GLU A 301 -17.80 26.12 9.65
N GLY A 302 -18.57 25.86 10.72
CA GLY A 302 -20.03 25.92 10.68
C GLY A 302 -20.66 24.83 9.81
N LYS A 303 -19.88 23.82 9.40
CA LYS A 303 -20.32 22.71 8.55
C LYS A 303 -20.72 21.50 9.39
N SER A 304 -21.68 20.75 8.88
CA SER A 304 -22.03 19.43 9.37
C SER A 304 -21.20 18.35 8.66
N TRP A 305 -21.12 17.14 9.22
CA TRP A 305 -20.41 16.04 8.54
C TRP A 305 -21.10 15.67 7.22
N GLN A 306 -22.41 15.89 7.10
CA GLN A 306 -23.18 15.63 5.88
C GLN A 306 -22.74 16.50 4.71
N ASP A 307 -22.15 17.67 4.97
CA ASP A 307 -21.63 18.57 3.93
C ASP A 307 -20.35 18.00 3.28
N VAL A 308 -19.69 17.04 3.95
CA VAL A 308 -18.43 16.42 3.50
C VAL A 308 -18.64 14.96 3.07
N ILE A 309 -19.44 14.22 3.83
CA ILE A 309 -19.76 12.81 3.61
C ILE A 309 -21.29 12.67 3.59
N PRO A 310 -21.94 13.00 2.46
CA PRO A 310 -23.40 12.96 2.37
C PRO A 310 -23.95 11.52 2.50
N GLU A 311 -23.20 10.53 2.01
CA GLU A 311 -23.51 9.10 2.11
C GLU A 311 -22.57 8.41 3.11
N ALA A 312 -22.88 8.54 4.41
CA ALA A 312 -22.02 8.02 5.48
C ALA A 312 -22.31 6.57 5.90
N GLU A 313 -23.17 5.85 5.19
CA GLU A 313 -23.29 4.41 5.41
C GLU A 313 -22.04 3.72 4.88
N PHE A 314 -21.38 2.94 5.72
CA PHE A 314 -20.23 2.16 5.28
C PHE A 314 -20.56 1.30 4.05
N PRO A 315 -19.70 1.30 3.03
CA PRO A 315 -19.78 0.30 1.99
C PRO A 315 -19.46 -1.10 2.56
N ALA A 316 -19.51 -2.13 1.71
CA ALA A 316 -19.08 -3.47 2.08
C ALA A 316 -17.68 -3.43 2.73
N PRO A 317 -17.40 -4.30 3.72
CA PRO A 317 -16.13 -4.26 4.43
C PRO A 317 -14.98 -4.54 3.47
N LEU A 318 -13.84 -3.88 3.73
CA LEU A 318 -12.57 -4.24 3.11
C LEU A 318 -12.24 -5.69 3.46
N LYS A 319 -11.96 -6.50 2.44
CA LYS A 319 -11.68 -7.92 2.58
C LYS A 319 -10.46 -8.29 1.75
N LEU A 320 -9.36 -8.60 2.44
CA LEU A 320 -8.18 -9.19 1.82
C LEU A 320 -8.50 -10.66 1.51
N GLU A 321 -8.38 -11.01 0.23
CA GLU A 321 -8.72 -12.31 -0.34
C GLU A 321 -7.92 -12.52 -1.63
N SER A 322 -7.78 -13.77 -2.07
CA SER A 322 -7.00 -14.08 -3.27
C SER A 322 -7.61 -13.40 -4.51
N ASN A 323 -6.77 -12.68 -5.26
CA ASN A 323 -7.15 -12.01 -6.50
C ASN A 323 -6.45 -12.56 -7.75
N ILE A 324 -5.98 -13.81 -7.72
CA ILE A 324 -5.19 -14.41 -8.83
C ILE A 324 -5.82 -14.17 -10.22
N PRO A 325 -7.11 -14.46 -10.49
CA PRO A 325 -7.67 -14.24 -11.82
C PRO A 325 -7.67 -12.76 -12.25
N TYR A 326 -7.82 -11.85 -11.28
CA TYR A 326 -7.82 -10.42 -11.54
C TYR A 326 -6.42 -9.92 -11.89
N VAL A 327 -5.41 -10.25 -11.07
CA VAL A 327 -4.01 -9.84 -11.29
C VAL A 327 -3.52 -10.35 -12.65
N ARG A 328 -3.82 -11.61 -12.99
CA ARG A 328 -3.47 -12.18 -14.31
C ARG A 328 -4.16 -11.46 -15.46
N GLY A 329 -5.42 -11.06 -15.28
CA GLY A 329 -6.16 -10.26 -16.26
C GLY A 329 -5.57 -8.86 -16.43
N VAL A 330 -5.18 -8.19 -15.34
CA VAL A 330 -4.49 -6.89 -15.44
C VAL A 330 -3.17 -7.05 -16.18
N LEU A 331 -2.37 -8.06 -15.82
CA LEU A 331 -1.09 -8.36 -16.46
C LEU A 331 -1.25 -8.58 -17.97
N GLU A 332 -2.20 -9.42 -18.40
CA GLU A 332 -2.48 -9.66 -19.82
C GLU A 332 -2.86 -8.41 -20.61
N ASN A 333 -3.53 -7.44 -19.98
CA ASN A 333 -4.11 -6.30 -20.68
C ASN A 333 -3.29 -5.01 -20.61
N THR A 334 -2.38 -4.86 -19.62
CA THR A 334 -1.76 -3.55 -19.33
C THR A 334 -0.25 -3.60 -19.15
N VAL A 335 0.41 -4.75 -19.37
CA VAL A 335 1.85 -4.90 -19.08
C VAL A 335 2.73 -3.90 -19.83
N ASP A 336 2.38 -3.56 -21.08
CA ASP A 336 3.13 -2.63 -21.92
C ASP A 336 2.78 -1.16 -21.73
N LEU A 337 1.88 -0.84 -20.78
CA LEU A 337 1.59 0.54 -20.44
C LEU A 337 2.74 1.15 -19.61
N THR A 338 3.02 2.42 -19.89
CA THR A 338 3.81 3.31 -19.05
C THR A 338 3.05 4.63 -18.83
N ALA A 339 3.53 5.47 -17.92
CA ALA A 339 2.93 6.77 -17.65
C ALA A 339 3.56 7.87 -18.53
N LYS A 340 2.72 8.80 -18.98
CA LYS A 340 3.12 10.03 -19.69
C LYS A 340 2.28 11.17 -19.13
N ARG A 341 2.91 11.98 -18.28
CA ARG A 341 2.22 12.97 -17.43
C ARG A 341 1.09 12.26 -16.67
N GLU A 342 -0.12 12.80 -16.70
CA GLU A 342 -1.28 12.25 -16.00
C GLU A 342 -1.93 11.05 -16.71
N ASN A 343 -1.45 10.65 -17.90
CA ASN A 343 -2.05 9.59 -18.71
C ASN A 343 -1.19 8.32 -18.75
N TYR A 344 -1.81 7.24 -19.22
CA TYR A 344 -1.14 5.98 -19.53
C TYR A 344 -1.12 5.74 -21.03
N VAL A 345 0.02 5.30 -21.53
CA VAL A 345 0.24 5.04 -22.95
C VAL A 345 1.02 3.75 -23.14
N ASP A 346 0.79 3.06 -24.26
CA ASP A 346 1.64 1.95 -24.67
C ASP A 346 3.07 2.45 -24.88
N VAL A 347 4.05 1.81 -24.25
CA VAL A 347 5.47 2.18 -24.30
C VAL A 347 6.02 2.23 -25.73
N ASN A 348 5.47 1.44 -26.65
CA ASN A 348 5.87 1.41 -28.05
C ASN A 348 5.43 2.65 -28.84
N THR A 349 4.51 3.45 -28.28
CA THR A 349 4.03 4.70 -28.89
C THR A 349 4.83 5.93 -28.43
N LEU A 350 5.77 5.77 -27.50
CA LEU A 350 6.59 6.87 -26.99
C LEU A 350 7.69 7.28 -27.97
N ASP A 351 7.90 8.59 -28.06
CA ASP A 351 9.06 9.18 -28.74
C ASP A 351 10.38 8.78 -28.04
N GLU A 352 11.46 8.61 -28.80
CA GLU A 352 12.79 8.19 -28.29
C GLU A 352 13.37 9.15 -27.24
N ASN A 353 12.96 10.42 -27.32
CA ASN A 353 13.36 11.51 -26.44
C ASN A 353 12.29 11.80 -25.37
N SER A 354 11.36 10.87 -25.10
CA SER A 354 10.39 11.02 -24.02
C SER A 354 11.08 11.03 -22.65
N ASP A 355 10.47 11.73 -21.69
CA ASP A 355 10.93 11.82 -20.29
C ASP A 355 11.15 10.41 -19.69
N PHE A 356 10.29 9.44 -20.05
CA PHE A 356 10.42 8.04 -19.64
C PHE A 356 11.77 7.43 -20.08
N PHE A 357 12.11 7.45 -21.38
CA PHE A 357 13.35 6.84 -21.84
C PHE A 357 14.60 7.61 -21.38
N GLU A 358 14.51 8.94 -21.25
CA GLU A 358 15.61 9.73 -20.70
C GLU A 358 15.88 9.36 -19.24
N TYR A 359 14.82 9.27 -18.43
CA TYR A 359 14.94 8.90 -17.03
C TYR A 359 15.46 7.47 -16.87
N GLN A 360 14.93 6.50 -17.63
CA GLN A 360 15.42 5.12 -17.70
C GLN A 360 16.93 5.06 -17.95
N ARG A 361 17.44 5.77 -18.96
CA ARG A 361 18.88 5.83 -19.25
C ARG A 361 19.70 6.41 -18.10
N ARG A 362 19.13 7.37 -17.37
CA ARG A 362 19.80 8.06 -16.26
C ARG A 362 19.91 7.19 -15.00
N VAL A 363 18.83 6.49 -14.64
CA VAL A 363 18.76 5.74 -13.37
C VAL A 363 19.16 4.28 -13.50
N ASN A 364 18.79 3.62 -14.61
CA ASN A 364 19.18 2.23 -14.85
C ASN A 364 20.56 2.15 -15.51
N GLY A 365 20.81 3.00 -16.51
CA GLY A 365 21.96 2.83 -17.39
C GLY A 365 21.84 1.54 -18.19
N LYS A 366 22.56 0.49 -17.78
CA LYS A 366 22.48 -0.85 -18.38
C LYS A 366 21.75 -1.84 -17.47
N PRO A 367 21.11 -2.89 -18.01
CA PRO A 367 20.41 -3.88 -17.19
C PRO A 367 21.25 -4.51 -16.07
N GLU A 368 22.56 -4.68 -16.27
CA GLU A 368 23.46 -5.28 -15.28
C GLU A 368 23.73 -4.37 -14.06
N ASN A 369 23.26 -3.13 -14.07
CA ASN A 369 23.34 -2.22 -12.93
C ASN A 369 22.06 -2.24 -12.07
N VAL A 370 21.01 -2.91 -12.53
CA VAL A 370 19.69 -2.89 -11.89
C VAL A 370 19.58 -4.07 -10.92
N MET A 371 19.53 -3.78 -9.62
CA MET A 371 19.73 -4.77 -8.56
C MET A 371 18.62 -5.84 -8.55
N SER A 372 17.37 -5.44 -8.81
CA SER A 372 16.23 -6.35 -8.99
C SER A 372 16.49 -7.44 -10.04
N HIS A 373 17.20 -7.10 -11.11
CA HIS A 373 17.58 -8.04 -12.17
C HIS A 373 18.83 -8.85 -11.83
N ILE A 374 19.82 -8.24 -11.16
CA ILE A 374 21.01 -8.96 -10.66
C ILE A 374 20.60 -10.05 -9.66
N VAL A 375 19.65 -9.78 -8.76
CA VAL A 375 19.13 -10.79 -7.81
C VAL A 375 18.59 -12.01 -8.54
N ILE A 376 17.79 -11.81 -9.59
CA ILE A 376 17.22 -12.93 -10.35
C ILE A 376 18.29 -13.64 -11.17
N HIS A 377 19.13 -12.91 -11.89
CA HIS A 377 20.23 -13.48 -12.65
C HIS A 377 21.14 -14.36 -11.78
N ASP A 378 21.55 -13.87 -10.61
CA ASP A 378 22.44 -14.60 -9.72
C ASP A 378 21.75 -15.80 -9.09
N TYR A 379 20.46 -15.68 -8.76
CA TYR A 379 19.67 -16.84 -8.32
C TYR A 379 19.60 -17.92 -9.41
N ILE A 380 19.28 -17.55 -10.66
CA ILE A 380 19.26 -18.46 -11.82
C ILE A 380 20.64 -19.10 -12.01
N SER A 381 21.73 -18.33 -11.93
CA SER A 381 23.09 -18.84 -12.12
C SER A 381 23.44 -19.97 -11.14
N ARG A 382 22.90 -19.91 -9.92
CA ARG A 382 23.15 -20.88 -8.84
C ARG A 382 22.17 -22.06 -8.86
N ASN A 383 20.97 -21.88 -9.40
CA ASN A 383 19.87 -22.84 -9.29
C ASN A 383 19.34 -23.34 -10.66
N CYS A 384 19.94 -22.90 -11.76
CA CYS A 384 19.53 -23.10 -13.15
C CYS A 384 18.16 -22.54 -13.53
N ARG A 385 17.40 -21.99 -12.58
CA ARG A 385 16.09 -21.36 -12.78
C ARG A 385 15.78 -20.38 -11.66
N ASP A 386 14.84 -19.48 -11.89
CA ASP A 386 14.26 -18.61 -10.88
C ASP A 386 13.33 -19.38 -9.92
N TYR A 387 12.96 -18.71 -8.83
CA TYR A 387 11.97 -19.18 -7.89
C TYR A 387 10.61 -18.54 -8.18
N ARG A 388 9.57 -19.38 -8.31
CA ARG A 388 8.20 -18.99 -8.59
C ARG A 388 7.19 -19.85 -7.84
N TYR A 389 6.00 -19.30 -7.64
CA TYR A 389 4.78 -20.00 -7.29
C TYR A 389 3.66 -19.54 -8.22
N GLU A 390 3.25 -20.44 -9.13
CA GLU A 390 2.27 -20.17 -10.17
C GLU A 390 1.20 -21.26 -10.14
N THR A 391 -0.06 -20.86 -10.32
CA THR A 391 -1.22 -21.76 -10.44
C THR A 391 -1.53 -22.11 -11.90
N ALA A 392 -1.03 -21.30 -12.84
CA ALA A 392 -1.09 -21.53 -14.29
C ALA A 392 0.07 -20.81 -15.00
N PRO A 393 0.48 -21.22 -16.23
CA PRO A 393 1.57 -20.59 -16.96
C PRO A 393 1.39 -19.08 -17.10
N ASN A 394 2.44 -18.27 -16.88
CA ASN A 394 2.37 -16.80 -16.96
C ASN A 394 1.60 -16.32 -18.22
N PRO A 395 0.64 -15.38 -18.11
CA PRO A 395 -0.14 -14.93 -19.26
C PRO A 395 0.73 -14.29 -20.36
N ILE A 396 1.85 -13.66 -20.00
CA ILE A 396 2.80 -13.06 -20.96
C ILE A 396 3.83 -14.11 -21.36
N GLU A 397 3.92 -14.40 -22.66
CA GLU A 397 4.77 -15.48 -23.19
C GLU A 397 6.26 -15.22 -22.90
N GLU A 398 6.69 -13.98 -23.04
CA GLU A 398 8.04 -13.49 -22.83
C GLU A 398 8.51 -13.64 -21.36
N LEU A 399 7.57 -13.78 -20.42
CA LEU A 399 7.84 -13.96 -18.99
C LEU A 399 7.84 -15.44 -18.57
N ARG A 400 7.59 -16.40 -19.48
CA ARG A 400 7.56 -17.84 -19.15
C ARG A 400 8.94 -18.49 -19.06
N ASN A 401 10.00 -17.79 -19.44
CA ASN A 401 11.35 -18.34 -19.36
C ASN A 401 11.84 -18.36 -17.91
N TYR A 402 12.05 -19.56 -17.35
CA TYR A 402 12.54 -19.74 -15.99
C TYR A 402 14.06 -19.59 -15.86
N THR A 403 14.81 -19.66 -16.97
CA THR A 403 16.27 -19.72 -16.99
C THR A 403 16.92 -18.43 -17.46
N CYS A 404 16.12 -17.39 -17.74
CA CYS A 404 16.59 -16.07 -18.11
C CYS A 404 15.57 -15.03 -17.61
N ASP A 405 16.06 -14.00 -16.92
CA ASP A 405 15.22 -12.90 -16.48
C ASP A 405 14.84 -11.98 -17.65
N ASN A 406 13.61 -11.44 -17.63
CA ASN A 406 13.14 -10.57 -18.69
C ASN A 406 13.39 -9.09 -18.33
N VAL A 407 14.02 -8.35 -19.23
CA VAL A 407 14.31 -6.91 -19.07
C VAL A 407 13.57 -6.04 -20.10
N CYS A 408 12.63 -6.61 -20.84
CA CYS A 408 12.13 -6.03 -22.10
C CYS A 408 10.64 -5.71 -22.10
N VAL A 409 9.84 -6.55 -21.45
CA VAL A 409 8.41 -6.30 -21.28
C VAL A 409 8.22 -4.94 -20.60
N GLY A 410 7.25 -4.13 -21.06
CA GLY A 410 7.06 -2.77 -20.55
C GLY A 410 8.16 -1.77 -20.93
N ARG A 411 9.09 -2.14 -21.83
CA ARG A 411 10.12 -1.26 -22.39
C ARG A 411 10.09 -1.34 -23.93
N ARG A 412 10.64 -0.32 -24.59
CA ARG A 412 10.86 -0.39 -26.04
C ARG A 412 11.97 -1.41 -26.31
N ILE A 413 11.75 -2.35 -27.22
CA ILE A 413 12.72 -3.37 -27.59
C ILE A 413 14.00 -2.70 -28.13
N THR A 414 15.12 -2.84 -27.40
CA THR A 414 16.46 -2.37 -27.80
C THR A 414 17.39 -3.55 -28.11
N GLU A 415 18.65 -3.28 -28.48
CA GLU A 415 19.66 -4.35 -28.63
C GLU A 415 19.89 -5.12 -27.32
N ASP A 416 19.72 -4.47 -26.16
CA ASP A 416 19.81 -5.11 -24.83
C ASP A 416 18.69 -6.13 -24.56
N CYS A 417 17.73 -6.26 -25.48
CA CYS A 417 16.63 -7.22 -25.44
C CYS A 417 16.86 -8.51 -26.23
N ARG A 418 18.05 -8.69 -26.83
CA ARG A 418 18.37 -9.82 -27.71
C ARG A 418 19.39 -10.77 -27.14
#